data_AF-A0A166BJ12-F1
#
_entry.id   AF-A0A166BJ12-F1
#
_cell.length_a   1.000
_cell.length_b   1.000
_cell.length_c   1.000
_cell.angle_alpha   90.00
_cell.angle_beta   90.00
_cell.angle_gamma   90.00
#
_symmetry.space_group_name_H-M   'P 1'
#
loop_
_entity.id
_entity.type
_entity.pdbx_description
1 polymer ?
#
loop_
_entity_poly.entity_id
_entity_poly.type
_entity_poly.pdbx_seq_one_letter_code
_entity_poly.pdbx_strand_id
1 'polypeptide(L)'
;MQDANNLPDGLERELLIVLMEECAEVQQQVSKILRFGVNATGPDQEKTNAELLAAEVGDLSHMIQRCIEIGLFSAEDIEKAAEAKRAKLKRYLRHK
;
A
#
# COMPACT_ATOMS: atom_id res chain seq x y z
N MET A 1 17.02 -3.06 32.71
CA MET A 1 16.77 -1.72 32.15
C MET A 1 17.07 -1.85 30.67
N GLN A 2 16.04 -1.98 29.84
CA GLN A 2 16.18 -2.18 28.40
C GLN A 2 15.20 -1.23 27.71
N ASP A 3 15.83 -0.22 27.10
CA ASP A 3 15.48 0.58 25.94
C ASP A 3 14.18 1.39 25.98
N ALA A 4 14.32 2.59 26.52
CA ALA A 4 13.41 3.70 26.26
C ALA A 4 13.39 3.99 24.75
N ASN A 5 12.24 3.74 24.11
CA ASN A 5 11.88 4.21 22.76
C ASN A 5 12.97 4.06 21.69
N ASN A 6 13.19 2.84 21.18
CA ASN A 6 13.90 2.63 19.93
C ASN A 6 12.98 2.99 18.74
N LEU A 7 12.72 4.29 18.58
CA LEU A 7 11.95 4.79 17.44
C LEU A 7 12.82 4.72 16.18
N PRO A 8 12.23 4.46 15.00
CA PRO A 8 12.94 4.54 13.73
C PRO A 8 13.54 5.94 13.55
N ASP A 9 14.79 6.01 13.09
CA ASP A 9 15.49 7.25 12.77
C ASP A 9 16.21 7.14 11.41
N GLY A 10 16.63 8.28 10.85
CA GLY A 10 17.29 8.36 9.56
C GLY A 10 16.46 7.73 8.44
N LEU A 11 17.11 6.90 7.62
CA LEU A 11 16.50 6.30 6.43
C LEU A 11 15.26 5.44 6.74
N GLU A 12 15.26 4.69 7.85
CA GLU A 12 14.11 3.86 8.23
C GLU A 12 12.86 4.72 8.46
N ARG A 13 13.03 5.85 9.14
CA ARG A 13 11.94 6.80 9.40
C ARG A 13 11.42 7.42 8.11
N GLU A 14 12.32 7.81 7.21
CA GLU A 14 11.96 8.40 5.92
C GLU A 14 11.16 7.41 5.06
N LEU A 15 11.63 6.16 4.95
CA LEU A 15 10.92 5.13 4.18
C LEU A 15 9.55 4.80 4.78
N LEU A 16 9.42 4.78 6.11
CA LEU A 16 8.13 4.57 6.78
C LEU A 16 7.15 5.73 6.55
N ILE A 17 7.64 6.97 6.45
CA ILE A 17 6.81 8.14 6.13
C ILE A 17 6.27 8.02 4.71
N VAL A 18 7.14 7.76 3.73
CA VAL A 18 6.71 7.64 2.33
C VAL A 18 5.78 6.43 2.18
N LEU A 19 6.10 5.27 2.77
CA LEU A 19 5.22 4.10 2.77
C LEU A 19 3.81 4.44 3.30
N MET A 20 3.72 5.27 4.34
CA MET A 20 2.45 5.73 4.90
C MET A 20 1.70 6.68 3.97
N GLU A 21 2.41 7.58 3.29
CA GLU A 21 1.85 8.49 2.28
C GLU A 21 1.23 7.70 1.11
N GLU A 22 1.96 6.73 0.57
CA GLU A 22 1.47 5.85 -0.52
C GLU A 22 0.23 5.05 -0.10
N CYS A 23 0.17 4.59 1.16
CA CYS A 23 -1.05 3.96 1.69
C CYS A 23 -2.25 4.90 1.68
N ALA A 24 -2.03 6.18 2.02
CA ALA A 24 -3.09 7.19 2.04
C ALA A 24 -3.54 7.59 0.62
N GLU A 25 -2.61 7.62 -0.34
CA GLU A 25 -2.91 7.91 -1.75
C GLU A 25 -3.71 6.78 -2.40
N VAL A 26 -3.32 5.52 -2.18
CA VAL A 26 -4.12 4.35 -2.58
C VAL A 26 -5.52 4.43 -1.97
N GLN A 27 -5.65 4.72 -0.68
CA GLN A 27 -6.95 4.88 -0.02
C GLN A 27 -7.78 5.98 -0.68
N GLN A 28 -7.17 7.14 -0.93
CA GLN A 28 -7.84 8.28 -1.56
C GLN A 28 -8.34 7.90 -2.96
N GLN A 29 -7.51 7.24 -3.77
CA GLN A 29 -7.86 6.91 -5.15
C GLN A 29 -8.92 5.80 -5.23
N VAL A 30 -8.88 4.82 -4.33
CA VAL A 30 -9.98 3.85 -4.17
C VAL A 30 -11.29 4.55 -3.80
N SER A 31 -11.25 5.56 -2.92
CA SER A 31 -12.45 6.31 -2.55
C SER A 31 -13.07 7.06 -3.75
N LYS A 32 -12.23 7.61 -4.65
CA LYS A 32 -12.68 8.25 -5.90
C LYS A 32 -13.31 7.23 -6.85
N ILE A 33 -12.73 6.05 -7.00
CA ILE A 33 -13.32 4.96 -7.81
C ILE A 33 -14.70 4.57 -7.28
N LEU A 34 -14.84 4.39 -5.96
CA LEU A 34 -16.10 4.00 -5.34
C LEU A 34 -17.18 5.09 -5.48
N ARG A 35 -16.78 6.36 -5.51
CA ARG A 35 -17.71 7.50 -5.58
C ARG A 35 -18.08 7.91 -7.01
N PHE A 36 -17.11 7.89 -7.93
CA PHE A 36 -17.25 8.48 -9.26
C PHE A 36 -17.17 7.44 -10.39
N GLY A 37 -16.69 6.23 -10.09
CA GLY A 37 -16.52 5.16 -11.06
C GLY A 37 -15.07 4.96 -11.50
N VAL A 38 -14.78 3.74 -11.95
CA VAL A 38 -13.43 3.26 -12.29
C VAL A 38 -12.82 3.97 -13.51
N ASN A 39 -13.66 4.29 -14.51
CA ASN A 39 -13.22 4.94 -15.75
C ASN A 39 -13.46 6.46 -15.74
N ALA A 40 -13.87 7.04 -14.61
CA ALA A 40 -14.12 8.47 -14.54
C ALA A 40 -12.81 9.26 -14.59
N THR A 41 -12.88 10.42 -15.25
CA THR A 41 -11.83 11.44 -15.31
C THR A 41 -12.37 12.74 -14.68
N GLY A 42 -11.50 13.46 -13.98
CA GLY A 42 -11.79 14.81 -13.48
C GLY A 42 -11.63 15.89 -14.58
N PRO A 43 -12.09 17.13 -14.32
CA PRO A 43 -12.01 18.24 -15.29
C PRO A 43 -10.61 18.50 -15.85
N ASP A 44 -9.58 18.35 -15.02
CA ASP A 44 -8.17 18.60 -15.35
C ASP A 44 -7.32 17.31 -15.27
N GLN A 45 -7.95 16.15 -15.46
CA GLN A 45 -7.33 14.85 -15.26
C GLN A 45 -7.36 14.03 -16.55
N GLU A 46 -6.20 13.81 -17.15
CA GLU A 46 -6.10 13.02 -18.41
C GLU A 46 -6.26 11.51 -18.17
N LYS A 47 -5.86 11.04 -16.99
CA LYS A 47 -5.90 9.62 -16.60
C LYS A 47 -7.25 9.25 -15.99
N THR A 48 -7.72 8.04 -16.24
CA THR A 48 -8.86 7.45 -15.52
C THR A 48 -8.51 7.21 -14.05
N ASN A 49 -9.54 7.10 -13.21
CA ASN A 49 -9.32 6.74 -11.81
C ASN A 49 -8.60 5.40 -11.62
N ALA A 50 -8.78 4.45 -12.55
CA ALA A 50 -8.07 3.17 -12.55
C ALA A 50 -6.57 3.32 -12.85
N GLU A 51 -6.21 4.15 -13.83
CA GLU A 51 -4.81 4.43 -14.17
C GLU A 51 -4.10 5.18 -13.05
N LEU A 52 -4.80 6.10 -12.38
CA LEU A 52 -4.27 6.75 -11.17
C LEU A 52 -4.08 5.73 -10.05
N LEU A 53 -5.06 4.85 -9.78
CA LEU A 53 -4.89 3.82 -8.75
C LEU A 53 -3.70 2.90 -9.06
N ALA A 54 -3.50 2.55 -10.32
CA ALA A 54 -2.37 1.73 -10.74
C ALA A 54 -1.03 2.42 -10.48
N ALA A 55 -0.95 3.74 -10.61
CA ALA A 55 0.24 4.52 -10.24
C ALA A 55 0.51 4.43 -8.74
N GLU A 56 -0.46 4.78 -7.89
CA GLU A 56 -0.29 4.76 -6.42
C GLU A 56 0.03 3.33 -5.90
N VAL A 57 -0.56 2.30 -6.49
CA VAL A 57 -0.24 0.90 -6.13
C VAL A 57 1.17 0.52 -6.57
N GLY A 58 1.64 1.06 -7.70
CA GLY A 58 3.01 0.87 -8.17
C GLY A 58 4.03 1.50 -7.21
N ASP A 59 3.77 2.73 -6.79
CA ASP A 59 4.62 3.47 -5.85
C ASP A 59 4.63 2.79 -4.46
N LEU A 60 3.46 2.39 -3.95
CA LEU A 60 3.35 1.55 -2.75
C LEU A 60 4.16 0.24 -2.88
N SER A 61 4.07 -0.45 -4.01
CA SER A 61 4.78 -1.72 -4.25
C SER A 61 6.29 -1.50 -4.26
N HIS A 62 6.76 -0.41 -4.86
CA HIS A 62 8.17 -0.02 -4.81
C HIS A 62 8.62 0.24 -3.37
N MET A 63 7.84 0.98 -2.59
CA MET A 63 8.17 1.29 -1.20
C MET A 63 8.22 0.05 -0.30
N ILE A 64 7.32 -0.92 -0.49
CA ILE A 64 7.39 -2.22 0.20
C ILE A 64 8.71 -2.93 -0.14
N GLN A 65 9.10 -2.95 -1.41
CA GLN A 65 10.35 -3.58 -1.85
C GLN A 65 11.57 -2.88 -1.24
N ARG A 66 11.59 -1.55 -1.19
CA ARG A 66 12.66 -0.77 -0.53
C ARG A 66 12.76 -1.10 0.96
N CYS A 67 11.63 -1.26 1.65
CA CYS A 67 11.61 -1.66 3.06
C CYS A 67 12.17 -3.08 3.27
N ILE A 68 11.90 -4.01 2.36
CA ILE A 68 12.50 -5.37 2.39
C ILE A 68 14.02 -5.29 2.20
N GLU A 69 14.49 -4.50 1.23
CA GLU A 69 15.91 -4.39 0.89
C GLU A 69 16.77 -3.85 2.03
N ILE A 70 16.23 -2.96 2.84
CA ILE A 70 16.92 -2.44 4.04
C ILE A 70 16.72 -3.31 5.29
N GLY A 71 15.95 -4.39 5.19
CA GLY A 71 15.70 -5.33 6.29
C GLY A 71 14.60 -4.91 7.27
N LEU A 72 13.79 -3.89 6.93
CA LEU A 72 12.66 -3.45 7.76
C LEU A 72 11.56 -4.52 7.83
N PHE A 73 11.38 -5.26 6.73
CA PHE A 73 10.48 -6.41 6.64
C PHE A 73 11.20 -7.62 6.04
N SER A 74 10.80 -8.81 6.46
CA SER A 74 11.17 -10.04 5.76
C SER A 74 10.18 -10.30 4.62
N ALA A 75 10.70 -10.58 3.42
CA ALA A 75 9.88 -11.02 2.29
C ALA A 75 9.11 -12.31 2.61
N GLU A 76 9.71 -13.22 3.40
CA GLU A 76 9.07 -14.47 3.83
C GLU A 76 7.88 -14.19 4.76
N ASP A 77 8.02 -13.25 5.69
CA ASP A 77 6.93 -12.91 6.63
C ASP A 77 5.77 -12.20 5.92
N ILE A 78 6.08 -11.35 4.94
CA ILE A 78 5.07 -10.72 4.07
C ILE A 78 4.29 -11.78 3.30
N GLU A 79 4.97 -12.74 2.66
CA GLU A 79 4.29 -13.80 1.89
C GLU A 79 3.42 -14.67 2.79
N LYS A 80 3.94 -15.11 3.95
CA LYS A 80 3.17 -15.86 4.96
C LYS A 80 1.90 -15.09 5.37
N ALA A 81 2.01 -13.78 5.61
CA ALA A 81 0.86 -12.95 5.96
C ALA A 81 -0.15 -12.83 4.80
N ALA A 82 0.33 -12.71 3.57
CA ALA A 82 -0.50 -12.63 2.37
C ALA A 82 -1.29 -13.94 2.13
N GLU A 83 -0.64 -15.09 2.26
CA GLU A 83 -1.29 -16.41 2.18
C GLU A 83 -2.39 -16.58 3.23
N ALA A 84 -2.09 -16.21 4.49
CA ALA A 84 -3.08 -16.24 5.57
C ALA A 84 -4.28 -15.34 5.28
N LYS A 85 -4.06 -14.14 4.71
CA LYS A 85 -5.14 -13.25 4.28
C LYS A 85 -5.95 -13.84 3.13
N ARG A 86 -5.30 -14.45 2.13
CA ARG A 86 -5.95 -15.12 0.99
C ARG A 86 -6.86 -16.25 1.46
N ALA A 87 -6.39 -17.10 2.37
CA ALA A 87 -7.19 -18.17 2.97
C ALA A 87 -8.42 -17.63 3.70
N LYS A 88 -8.29 -16.51 4.44
CA LYS A 88 -9.43 -15.83 5.09
C LYS A 88 -10.41 -15.26 4.06
N LEU A 89 -9.94 -14.55 3.03
CA LEU A 89 -10.80 -13.90 2.04
C LEU A 89 -11.58 -14.88 1.18
N LYS A 90 -11.02 -16.06 0.89
CA LYS A 90 -11.76 -17.15 0.22
C LYS A 90 -13.07 -17.49 0.94
N ARG A 91 -13.17 -17.27 2.26
CA ARG A 91 -14.40 -17.51 3.01
C ARG A 91 -15.44 -16.39 2.88
N TYR A 92 -15.02 -15.14 2.63
CA TYR A 92 -15.85 -13.95 2.82
C TYR A 92 -16.17 -13.18 1.55
N LEU A 93 -15.32 -13.26 0.52
CA LEU A 93 -15.62 -12.65 -0.77
C LEU A 93 -16.57 -13.55 -1.54
N ARG A 94 -17.62 -12.98 -2.15
CA ARG A 94 -18.54 -13.72 -3.02
C ARG A 94 -17.71 -14.42 -4.11
N HIS A 95 -17.68 -15.75 -4.08
CA HIS A 95 -17.30 -16.52 -5.24
C HIS A 95 -18.33 -16.19 -6.34
N LYS A 96 -17.87 -15.68 -7.48
CA LYS A 96 -18.65 -15.71 -8.71
C LYS A 96 -18.48 -17.08 -9.34
#